data_AF-A0A838DNU5-F1
#
_entry.id   AF-A0A838DNU5-F1
#
_cell.length_a   1.000
_cell.length_b   1.000
_cell.length_c   1.000
_cell.angle_alpha   90.00
_cell.angle_beta   90.00
_cell.angle_gamma   90.00
#
_symmetry.space_group_name_H-M   'P 1'
#
loop_
_entity.id
_entity.type
_entity.pdbx_description
1 polymer ?
#
loop_
_entity_poly.entity_id
_entity_poly.type
_entity_poly.pdbx_seq_one_letter_code
_entity_poly.pdbx_strand_id
1 'polypeptide(L)'
;MTQERQETREEEVARVRSYLASQAMRRTSQQLVDVLREAQQQFLAEAATISDADFRTIPEEGAWSAADVLAHMCAIAAFDERSICGVIERGEQPGNVADQLEHVPASATRAQMLADMEAHRERLMAVVLHTS
;
A
#
# COMPACT_ATOMS: atom_id res chain seq x y z
N MET A 1 34.80 -29.26 -4.44
CA MET A 1 33.64 -28.87 -5.27
C MET A 1 32.40 -29.23 -4.48
N THR A 2 31.78 -28.25 -3.83
CA THR A 2 30.57 -28.47 -3.03
C THR A 2 29.40 -28.57 -3.99
N GLN A 3 28.86 -29.77 -4.14
CA GLN A 3 27.68 -30.00 -4.96
C GLN A 3 26.49 -29.40 -4.20
N GLU A 4 26.04 -28.22 -4.63
CA GLU A 4 24.81 -27.61 -4.10
C GLU A 4 23.67 -28.59 -4.37
N ARG A 5 23.12 -29.16 -3.30
CA ARG A 5 21.93 -30.02 -3.38
C ARG A 5 20.81 -29.17 -3.97
N GLN A 6 20.35 -29.52 -5.16
CA GLN A 6 19.26 -28.84 -5.83
C GLN A 6 17.98 -29.11 -5.04
N GLU A 7 17.42 -28.07 -4.40
CA GLU A 7 16.15 -28.17 -3.67
C GLU A 7 15.04 -28.60 -4.63
N THR A 8 14.20 -29.52 -4.17
CA THR A 8 12.94 -29.82 -4.85
C THR A 8 11.99 -28.64 -4.69
N ARG A 9 11.03 -28.49 -5.61
CA ARG A 9 10.01 -27.43 -5.56
C ARG A 9 9.23 -27.42 -4.24
N GLU A 10 9.01 -28.58 -3.63
CA GLU A 10 8.33 -28.70 -2.33
C GLU A 10 9.21 -28.19 -1.18
N GLU A 11 10.50 -28.52 -1.18
CA GLU A 11 11.48 -27.99 -0.21
C GLU A 11 11.60 -26.46 -0.33
N GLU A 12 11.62 -25.93 -1.56
CA GLU A 12 11.65 -24.48 -1.83
C GLU A 12 10.39 -23.79 -1.28
N VAL A 13 9.18 -24.31 -1.58
CA VAL A 13 7.92 -23.75 -1.08
C VAL A 13 7.86 -23.80 0.45
N ALA A 14 8.30 -24.89 1.07
CA ALA A 14 8.35 -25.01 2.53
C ALA A 14 9.32 -23.99 3.14
N ARG A 15 10.50 -23.80 2.55
CA ARG A 15 11.49 -22.79 2.97
C ARG A 15 10.94 -21.38 2.85
N VAL A 16 10.31 -21.04 1.73
CA VAL A 16 9.68 -19.71 1.52
C VAL A 16 8.58 -19.47 2.55
N ARG A 17 7.69 -20.44 2.79
CA ARG A 17 6.63 -20.31 3.80
C ARG A 17 7.19 -20.11 5.21
N SER A 18 8.20 -20.89 5.58
CA SER A 18 8.87 -20.76 6.88
C SER A 18 9.54 -19.40 7.04
N TYR A 19 10.22 -18.93 5.99
CA TYR A 19 10.80 -17.58 5.96
C TYR A 19 9.72 -16.51 6.12
N LEU A 20 8.64 -16.57 5.35
CA LEU A 20 7.53 -15.62 5.44
C LEU A 20 6.87 -15.63 6.82
N ALA A 21 6.70 -16.80 7.44
CA ALA A 21 6.20 -16.91 8.81
C ALA A 21 7.15 -16.24 9.81
N SER A 22 8.46 -16.49 9.70
CA SER A 22 9.48 -15.85 10.55
C SER A 22 9.52 -14.33 10.34
N GLN A 23 9.33 -13.84 9.12
CA GLN A 23 9.23 -12.41 8.84
C GLN A 23 7.95 -11.81 9.41
N ALA A 24 6.81 -12.50 9.26
CA ALA A 24 5.51 -12.07 9.79
C ALA A 24 5.55 -11.96 11.33
N MET A 25 6.33 -12.80 12.01
CA MET A 25 6.52 -12.72 13.47
C MET A 25 7.29 -11.48 13.95
N ARG A 26 7.92 -10.69 13.05
CA ARG A 26 8.73 -9.52 13.45
C ARG A 26 7.90 -8.34 13.94
N ARG A 27 6.64 -8.25 13.50
CA ARG A 27 5.71 -7.17 13.88
C ARG A 27 4.32 -7.73 14.10
N THR A 28 3.69 -7.35 15.19
CA THR A 28 2.26 -7.62 15.40
C THR A 28 1.43 -6.78 14.42
N SER A 29 0.19 -7.17 14.18
CA SER A 29 -0.77 -6.39 13.40
C SER A 29 -0.91 -4.96 13.93
N GLN A 30 -0.90 -4.80 15.26
CA GLN A 30 -0.91 -3.49 15.91
C GLN A 30 0.30 -2.65 15.52
N GLN A 31 1.51 -3.22 15.58
CA GLN A 31 2.73 -2.50 15.21
C GLN A 31 2.76 -2.13 13.71
N LEU A 32 2.20 -2.97 12.84
CA LEU A 32 2.06 -2.64 11.42
C LEU A 32 1.10 -1.46 11.21
N VAL A 33 -0.04 -1.48 11.89
CA VAL A 33 -1.04 -0.40 11.83
C VAL A 33 -0.48 0.91 12.39
N ASP A 34 0.29 0.86 13.48
CA ASP A 34 0.88 2.06 14.06
C ASP A 34 1.91 2.70 13.12
N VAL A 35 2.78 1.89 12.50
CA VAL A 35 3.73 2.36 11.48
C VAL A 35 2.99 2.97 10.27
N LEU A 36 1.91 2.32 9.83
CA LEU A 36 1.10 2.83 8.72
C LEU A 36 0.46 4.18 9.04
N ARG A 37 -0.08 4.32 10.26
CA ARG A 37 -0.72 5.55 10.73
C ARG A 37 0.30 6.70 10.83
N GLU A 38 1.48 6.43 11.38
CA GLU A 38 2.56 7.43 11.46
C GLU A 38 2.99 7.89 10.07
N ALA A 39 3.23 6.96 9.14
CA ALA A 39 3.60 7.29 7.77
C ALA A 39 2.50 8.09 7.04
N GLN A 40 1.23 7.74 7.26
CA GLN A 40 0.10 8.48 6.70
C GLN A 40 0.03 9.90 7.26
N GLN A 41 0.23 10.09 8.56
CA GLN A 41 0.23 11.42 9.18
C GLN A 41 1.36 12.30 8.63
N GLN A 42 2.55 11.74 8.46
CA GLN A 42 3.68 12.46 7.85
C GLN A 42 3.35 12.87 6.41
N PHE A 43 2.81 11.95 5.61
CA PHE A 43 2.40 12.24 4.23
C PHE A 43 1.34 13.36 4.16
N LEU A 44 0.31 13.30 5.02
CA LEU A 44 -0.75 14.32 5.07
C LEU A 44 -0.20 15.68 5.48
N ALA A 45 0.72 15.72 6.44
CA ALA A 45 1.37 16.96 6.88
C ALA A 45 2.16 17.60 5.72
N GLU A 46 2.96 16.81 4.99
CA GLU A 46 3.72 17.31 3.84
C GLU A 46 2.80 17.76 2.70
N ALA A 47 1.76 17.00 2.38
CA ALA A 47 0.80 17.36 1.34
C ALA A 47 0.08 18.69 1.62
N ALA A 48 -0.16 18.99 2.90
CA ALA A 48 -0.78 20.24 3.33
C ALA A 48 0.12 21.48 3.15
N THR A 49 1.44 21.31 3.01
CA THR A 49 2.37 22.43 2.78
C THR A 49 2.33 22.96 1.35
N ILE A 50 1.85 22.14 0.42
CA ILE A 50 1.84 22.44 -1.02
C ILE A 50 0.66 23.36 -1.33
N SER A 51 0.92 24.51 -1.95
CA SER A 51 -0.14 25.45 -2.32
C SER A 51 -1.09 24.86 -3.36
N ASP A 52 -2.33 25.36 -3.42
CA ASP A 52 -3.29 24.95 -4.46
C ASP A 52 -2.82 25.33 -5.87
N ALA A 53 -2.05 26.41 -6.00
CA ALA A 53 -1.47 26.87 -7.27
C ALA A 53 -0.40 25.90 -7.77
N ASP A 54 0.37 25.29 -6.87
CA ASP A 54 1.46 24.37 -7.21
C ASP A 54 1.02 22.90 -7.26
N PHE A 55 -0.17 22.58 -6.74
CA PHE A 55 -0.61 21.20 -6.58
C PHE A 55 -0.60 20.39 -7.89
N ARG A 56 -0.94 21.02 -9.02
CA ARG A 56 -0.93 20.39 -10.35
C ARG A 56 0.29 20.76 -11.19
N THR A 57 1.23 21.53 -10.63
CA THR A 57 2.43 21.95 -11.33
C THR A 57 3.45 20.81 -11.29
N ILE A 58 3.97 20.45 -12.46
CA ILE A 58 5.07 19.50 -12.59
C ILE A 58 6.37 20.27 -12.27
N PRO A 59 7.16 19.84 -11.27
CA PRO A 59 8.32 20.61 -10.84
C PRO A 59 9.48 20.55 -11.86
N GLU A 60 9.69 19.39 -12.48
CA GLU A 60 10.77 19.14 -13.44
C GLU A 60 10.29 18.17 -14.53
N GLU A 61 10.91 18.20 -15.72
CA GLU A 61 10.55 17.28 -16.80
C GLU A 61 10.74 15.82 -16.36
N GLY A 62 9.68 15.02 -16.54
CA GLY A 62 9.65 13.62 -16.12
C GLY A 62 9.32 13.39 -14.64
N ALA A 63 9.20 14.43 -13.83
CA ALA A 63 8.70 14.33 -12.46
C ALA A 63 7.17 14.25 -12.41
N TRP A 64 6.64 13.78 -11.28
CA TRP A 64 5.21 13.78 -11.00
C TRP A 64 4.82 15.09 -10.30
N SER A 65 3.64 15.63 -10.64
CA SER A 65 3.05 16.71 -9.84
C SER A 65 2.57 16.15 -8.49
N ALA A 66 2.32 17.03 -7.52
CA ALA A 66 1.76 16.61 -6.24
C ALA A 66 0.36 15.98 -6.39
N ALA A 67 -0.42 16.40 -7.40
CA ALA A 67 -1.69 15.79 -7.75
C ALA A 67 -1.51 14.35 -8.27
N ASP A 68 -0.49 14.11 -9.10
CA ASP A 68 -0.18 12.76 -9.60
C ASP A 68 0.27 11.84 -8.47
N VAL A 69 1.14 12.33 -7.57
CA VAL A 69 1.56 11.59 -6.37
C VAL A 69 0.35 11.26 -5.51
N LEU A 70 -0.50 12.25 -5.18
CA LEU A 70 -1.66 11.99 -4.32
C LEU A 70 -2.61 10.99 -4.96
N ALA A 71 -2.85 11.09 -6.26
CA ALA A 71 -3.72 10.16 -6.96
C ALA A 71 -3.18 8.74 -6.91
N HIS A 72 -1.87 8.58 -7.15
CA HIS A 72 -1.19 7.30 -7.03
C HIS A 72 -1.24 6.72 -5.61
N MET A 73 -1.22 7.57 -4.58
CA MET A 73 -1.39 7.12 -3.20
C MET A 73 -2.83 6.69 -2.90
N CYS A 74 -3.84 7.36 -3.46
CA CYS A 74 -5.25 6.96 -3.33
C CYS A 74 -5.52 5.60 -3.99
N ALA A 75 -5.01 5.46 -5.20
CA ALA A 75 -4.93 4.25 -6.00
C ALA A 75 -4.41 3.04 -5.20
N ILE A 76 -3.19 3.18 -4.65
CA ILE A 76 -2.55 2.16 -3.81
C ILE A 76 -3.41 1.88 -2.57
N ALA A 77 -3.91 2.90 -1.88
CA ALA A 77 -4.74 2.70 -0.69
C ALA A 77 -6.01 1.89 -0.98
N ALA A 78 -6.69 2.17 -2.10
CA ALA A 78 -7.86 1.43 -2.54
C ALA A 78 -7.50 -0.02 -2.97
N PHE A 79 -6.36 -0.22 -3.62
CA PHE A 79 -5.88 -1.55 -3.99
C PHE A 79 -5.53 -2.40 -2.75
N ASP A 80 -4.78 -1.83 -1.81
CA ASP A 80 -4.38 -2.49 -0.57
C ASP A 80 -5.60 -2.87 0.26
N GLU A 81 -6.55 -1.95 0.43
CA GLU A 81 -7.80 -2.20 1.15
C GLU A 81 -8.55 -3.38 0.52
N ARG A 82 -8.83 -3.35 -0.78
CA ARG A 82 -9.54 -4.44 -1.47
C ARG A 82 -8.81 -5.77 -1.35
N SER A 83 -7.50 -5.78 -1.62
CA SER A 83 -6.72 -7.02 -1.72
C SER A 83 -6.49 -7.65 -0.35
N ILE A 84 -6.04 -6.86 0.63
CA ILE A 84 -5.74 -7.37 1.98
C ILE A 84 -7.04 -7.74 2.70
N CYS A 85 -8.09 -6.92 2.61
CA CYS A 85 -9.38 -7.28 3.21
C CYS A 85 -9.98 -8.51 2.53
N GLY A 86 -9.86 -8.66 1.22
CA GLY A 86 -10.31 -9.87 0.52
C GLY A 86 -9.60 -11.15 0.99
N VAL A 87 -8.28 -11.08 1.20
CA VAL A 87 -7.51 -12.19 1.79
C VAL A 87 -8.00 -12.50 3.20
N ILE A 88 -8.12 -11.49 4.06
CA ILE A 88 -8.45 -11.67 5.47
C ILE A 88 -9.90 -12.14 5.67
N GLU A 89 -10.86 -11.47 5.04
CA GLU A 89 -12.29 -11.69 5.27
C GLU A 89 -12.83 -12.87 4.48
N ARG A 90 -12.24 -13.18 3.31
CA ARG A 90 -12.79 -14.17 2.36
C ARG A 90 -11.79 -15.27 1.96
N GLY A 91 -10.53 -15.19 2.37
CA GLY A 91 -9.49 -16.15 1.98
C GLY A 91 -9.14 -16.09 0.50
N GLU A 92 -9.42 -14.97 -0.17
CA GLU A 92 -9.11 -14.79 -1.59
C GLU A 92 -7.60 -14.76 -1.84
N GLN A 93 -7.18 -15.14 -3.04
CA GLN A 93 -5.82 -14.87 -3.48
C GLN A 93 -5.74 -13.42 -3.98
N PRO A 94 -4.72 -12.64 -3.60
CA PRO A 94 -4.56 -11.29 -4.12
C PRO A 94 -4.43 -11.34 -5.64
N GLY A 95 -5.09 -10.41 -6.33
CA GLY A 95 -4.97 -10.29 -7.78
C GLY A 95 -3.54 -9.96 -8.19
N ASN A 96 -3.19 -10.24 -9.45
CA ASN A 96 -1.92 -9.79 -10.01
C ASN A 96 -1.87 -8.26 -9.98
N VAL A 97 -0.81 -7.70 -9.41
CA VAL A 97 -0.54 -6.26 -9.49
C VAL A 97 -0.12 -5.95 -10.92
N ALA A 98 -0.97 -5.23 -11.66
CA ALA A 98 -0.59 -4.68 -12.94
C ALA A 98 0.14 -3.36 -12.69
N ASP A 99 1.37 -3.24 -13.19
CA ASP A 99 2.17 -2.01 -13.11
C ASP A 99 1.63 -1.00 -14.14
N GLN A 100 0.46 -0.43 -13.86
CA GLN A 100 -0.22 0.53 -14.71
C GLN A 100 -0.31 1.87 -13.98
N LEU A 101 0.04 2.95 -14.69
CA LEU A 101 -0.21 4.31 -14.23
C LEU A 101 -1.72 4.52 -14.11
N GLU A 102 -2.19 4.76 -12.89
CA GLU A 102 -3.60 5.04 -12.66
C GLU A 102 -3.94 6.44 -13.18
N HIS A 103 -5.01 6.51 -13.99
CA HIS A 103 -5.44 7.77 -14.58
C HIS A 103 -6.28 8.55 -13.58
N VAL A 104 -5.76 9.69 -13.12
CA VAL A 104 -6.48 10.58 -12.21
C VAL A 104 -7.67 11.21 -12.95
N PRO A 105 -8.90 11.13 -12.42
CA PRO A 105 -9.99 11.91 -12.97
C PRO A 105 -9.65 13.40 -12.86
N ALA A 106 -9.65 14.13 -13.99
CA ALA A 106 -9.31 15.55 -14.01
C ALA A 106 -10.21 16.42 -13.10
N SER A 107 -11.38 15.91 -12.71
CA SER A 107 -12.35 16.55 -11.83
C SER A 107 -12.12 16.31 -10.34
N ALA A 108 -11.22 15.41 -9.94
CA ALA A 108 -10.97 15.12 -8.53
C ALA A 108 -10.32 16.32 -7.83
N THR A 109 -10.88 16.71 -6.68
CA THR A 109 -10.31 17.75 -5.82
C THR A 109 -9.33 17.11 -4.84
N ARG A 110 -8.32 17.88 -4.40
CA ARG A 110 -7.38 17.43 -3.36
C ARG A 110 -8.13 16.91 -2.12
N ALA A 111 -9.14 17.66 -1.66
CA ALA A 111 -9.92 17.30 -0.49
C ALA A 111 -10.64 15.94 -0.66
N GLN A 112 -11.24 15.71 -1.83
CA GLN A 112 -11.90 14.43 -2.13
C GLN A 112 -10.88 13.28 -2.12
N MET A 113 -9.74 13.46 -2.78
CA MET A 113 -8.69 12.44 -2.85
C MET A 113 -8.15 12.07 -1.47
N LEU A 114 -7.89 13.08 -0.62
CA LEU A 114 -7.44 12.85 0.76
C LEU A 114 -8.49 12.09 1.59
N ALA A 115 -9.75 12.48 1.48
CA ALA A 115 -10.85 11.82 2.20
C ALA A 115 -11.03 10.36 1.74
N ASP A 116 -10.96 10.11 0.43
CA ASP A 116 -11.06 8.75 -0.12
C ASP A 116 -9.89 7.88 0.36
N MET A 117 -8.66 8.40 0.29
CA MET A 117 -7.47 7.71 0.78
C MET A 117 -7.58 7.38 2.28
N GLU A 118 -8.03 8.33 3.09
CA GLU A 118 -8.23 8.14 4.53
C GLU A 118 -9.27 7.05 4.80
N ALA A 119 -10.42 7.08 4.12
CA ALA A 119 -11.47 6.07 4.28
C ALA A 119 -10.97 4.65 3.93
N HIS A 120 -10.22 4.49 2.84
CA HIS A 120 -9.60 3.20 2.50
C HIS A 120 -8.63 2.71 3.58
N ARG A 121 -7.80 3.61 4.11
CA ARG A 121 -6.82 3.27 5.17
C ARG A 121 -7.50 2.92 6.48
N GLU A 122 -8.53 3.65 6.90
CA GLU A 122 -9.30 3.36 8.11
C GLU A 122 -9.97 1.99 8.03
N ARG A 123 -10.61 1.68 6.89
CA ARG A 123 -11.23 0.38 6.65
C ARG A 123 -10.22 -0.75 6.71
N LEU A 124 -9.08 -0.60 6.04
CA LEU A 124 -7.99 -1.59 6.07
C LEU A 124 -7.48 -1.84 7.49
N MET A 125 -7.16 -0.76 8.22
CA MET A 125 -6.67 -0.86 9.60
C MET A 125 -7.70 -1.55 10.51
N ALA A 126 -8.98 -1.23 10.36
CA ALA A 126 -10.04 -1.86 11.13
C ALA A 126 -10.10 -3.38 10.90
N VAL A 127 -10.01 -3.85 9.65
CA VAL A 127 -10.00 -5.29 9.33
C VAL A 127 -8.80 -6.00 9.93
N VAL A 128 -7.62 -5.42 9.75
CA VAL A 128 -6.36 -6.00 10.22
C VAL A 128 -6.39 -6.15 11.75
N LEU A 129 -6.91 -5.16 12.48
CA LEU A 129 -7.00 -5.21 13.94
C LEU A 129 -8.10 -6.13 14.47
N HIS A 130 -9.22 -6.30 13.77
CA HIS A 130 -10.30 -7.19 14.21
C HIS A 130 -9.98 -8.68 14.08
N THR A 131 -8.95 -9.03 13.29
CA THR A 131 -8.57 -10.43 13.03
C THR A 131 -7.40 -10.90 13.91
N SER A 132 -6.89 -10.03 14.79
CA SER A 132 -5.71 -10.27 15.63
C SER A 132 -6.05 -10.74 17.04
#